data_AF-A0AAU1AM31-F1
#
_entry.id   AF-A0AAU1AM31-F1
#
_cell.length_a   1.000
_cell.length_b   1.000
_cell.length_c   1.000
_cell.angle_alpha   90.00
_cell.angle_beta   90.00
_cell.angle_gamma   90.00
#
_symmetry.space_group_name_H-M   'P 1'
#
loop_
_entity.id
_entity.type
_entity.pdbx_description
1 polymer ?
#
loop_
_entity_poly.entity_id
_entity_poly.type
_entity_poly.pdbx_seq_one_letter_code
_entity_poly.pdbx_strand_id
1 'polypeptide(L)'
;MADLIGRLPLGGVEVGLRLAWGGLLLLAPVWLLRPVDPVTTTAVVTLRVLGARHVAQTVVTLWRPTRGVFAGGAAVDAIHCVAALALAAVDRRQRPAALTDAAVAAAWAVLGAVVARDRGDR
;
A
#
# COMPACT_ATOMS: atom_id res chain seq x y z
N MET A 1 -6.23 21.52 -5.08
CA MET A 1 -5.15 21.41 -6.09
C MET A 1 -4.08 22.51 -5.98
N ALA A 2 -4.42 23.74 -5.58
CA ALA A 2 -3.63 24.92 -5.93
C ALA A 2 -2.35 25.25 -5.10
N ASP A 3 -1.95 24.41 -4.15
CA ASP A 3 -0.60 24.48 -3.51
C ASP A 3 0.20 23.18 -3.80
N LEU A 4 -0.05 22.62 -4.99
CA LEU A 4 0.14 21.24 -5.42
C LEU A 4 0.09 20.21 -4.27
N ILE A 5 1.10 19.52 -3.71
CA ILE A 5 2.48 19.13 -4.11
C ILE A 5 3.54 20.25 -4.32
N GLY A 6 3.28 21.49 -3.91
CA GLY A 6 3.98 22.70 -4.40
C GLY A 6 5.51 22.80 -4.19
N ARG A 7 6.12 21.92 -3.40
CA ARG A 7 7.60 21.83 -3.19
C ARG A 7 8.11 20.38 -3.12
N LEU A 8 7.32 19.40 -3.57
CA LEU A 8 7.55 17.96 -3.39
C LEU A 8 7.99 17.52 -1.96
N PRO A 9 7.28 17.92 -0.89
CA PRO A 9 7.45 17.26 0.41
C PRO A 9 7.05 15.78 0.30
N LEU A 10 7.69 14.92 1.10
CA LEU A 10 7.64 13.44 0.96
C LEU A 10 6.21 12.88 0.86
N GLY A 11 5.26 13.46 1.60
CA GLY A 11 3.86 13.02 1.57
C GLY A 11 3.09 13.28 0.29
N GLY A 12 3.58 14.12 -0.63
CA GLY A 12 3.00 14.26 -1.97
C GLY A 12 3.39 13.09 -2.89
N VAL A 13 4.64 12.62 -2.77
CA VAL A 13 5.15 11.45 -3.50
C VAL A 13 4.44 10.17 -3.02
N GLU A 14 4.31 9.99 -1.70
CA GLU A 14 3.65 8.82 -1.10
C GLU A 14 2.18 8.66 -1.58
N VAL A 15 1.42 9.75 -1.60
CA VAL A 15 0.03 9.78 -2.09
C VAL A 15 -0.06 9.45 -3.58
N GLY A 16 0.82 10.02 -4.40
CA GLY A 16 0.86 9.78 -5.85
C GLY A 16 1.19 8.32 -6.18
N LEU A 17 2.23 7.77 -5.53
CA LEU A 17 2.60 6.36 -5.69
C LEU A 17 1.49 5.42 -5.20
N ARG A 18 0.86 5.68 -4.04
CA ARG A 18 -0.21 4.82 -3.51
C ARG A 18 -1.45 4.85 -4.39
N LEU A 19 -1.77 6.01 -5.01
CA LEU A 19 -2.87 6.11 -5.97
C LEU A 19 -2.60 5.28 -7.23
N ALA A 20 -1.40 5.39 -7.81
CA ALA A 20 -1.01 4.65 -9.00
C ALA A 20 -1.01 3.13 -8.75
N TRP A 21 -0.40 2.70 -7.63
CA TRP A 21 -0.37 1.28 -7.24
C TRP A 21 -1.78 0.74 -6.95
N GLY A 22 -2.59 1.48 -6.17
CA GLY A 22 -3.97 1.10 -5.86
C GLY A 22 -4.86 1.00 -7.09
N GLY A 23 -4.72 1.93 -8.04
CA GLY A 23 -5.42 1.91 -9.32
C GLY A 23 -5.02 0.71 -10.19
N LEU A 24 -3.72 0.41 -10.29
CA LEU A 24 -3.21 -0.73 -11.05
C LEU A 24 -3.73 -2.08 -10.49
N LEU A 25 -3.69 -2.23 -9.17
CA LEU A 25 -4.24 -3.39 -8.44
C LEU A 25 -5.75 -3.57 -8.64
N LEU A 26 -6.51 -2.47 -8.61
CA LEU A 26 -7.97 -2.49 -8.72
C LEU A 26 -8.45 -2.77 -10.15
N LEU A 27 -7.82 -2.13 -11.14
CA LEU A 27 -8.27 -2.13 -12.53
C LEU A 27 -7.58 -3.21 -13.39
N ALA A 28 -6.32 -3.53 -13.12
CA ALA A 28 -5.52 -4.47 -13.92
C ALA A 28 -4.90 -5.67 -13.14
N PRO A 29 -5.60 -6.31 -12.18
CA PRO A 29 -5.04 -7.38 -11.36
C PRO A 29 -4.53 -8.58 -12.17
N VAL A 30 -5.19 -8.90 -13.29
CA VAL A 30 -4.80 -10.02 -14.17
C VAL A 30 -3.48 -9.73 -14.90
N TRP A 31 -3.15 -8.47 -15.18
CA TRP A 31 -1.84 -8.12 -15.76
C TRP A 31 -0.71 -8.31 -14.74
N LEU A 32 -0.94 -7.96 -13.48
CA LEU A 32 0.02 -8.19 -12.38
C LEU A 32 0.22 -9.68 -12.06
N LEU A 33 -0.81 -10.51 -12.25
CA LEU A 33 -0.71 -11.97 -12.03
C LEU A 33 -0.13 -12.76 -13.21
N ARG A 34 0.16 -12.15 -14.36
CA ARG A 34 0.77 -12.86 -15.51
C ARG A 34 2.05 -13.66 -15.19
N PRO A 35 2.94 -13.24 -14.26
CA PRO A 35 4.11 -14.05 -13.87
C PRO A 35 3.81 -15.18 -12.87
N VAL A 36 2.55 -15.35 -12.43
CA VAL A 36 2.17 -16.20 -11.28
C VAL A 36 1.03 -17.14 -11.68
N ASP A 37 1.40 -18.27 -12.30
CA ASP A 37 0.44 -19.33 -12.64
C ASP A 37 0.25 -20.37 -11.52
N PRO A 38 -0.95 -20.94 -11.36
CA PRO A 38 -2.20 -20.59 -12.05
C PRO A 38 -2.85 -19.33 -11.46
N VAL A 39 -3.31 -18.43 -12.33
CA VAL A 39 -4.11 -17.25 -11.92
C VAL A 39 -5.44 -17.70 -11.29
N THR A 40 -5.67 -17.39 -10.01
CA THR A 40 -6.91 -17.77 -9.29
C THR A 40 -7.85 -16.59 -9.07
N THR A 41 -9.16 -16.87 -9.01
CA THR A 41 -10.19 -15.89 -8.64
C THR A 41 -9.91 -15.25 -7.29
N THR A 42 -9.44 -16.02 -6.31
CA THR A 42 -9.05 -15.53 -4.98
C THR A 42 -7.93 -14.49 -5.08
N ALA A 43 -6.86 -14.75 -5.84
CA ALA A 43 -5.79 -13.79 -6.04
C ALA A 43 -6.28 -12.49 -6.72
N VAL A 44 -7.13 -12.59 -7.74
CA VAL A 44 -7.75 -11.43 -8.41
C VAL A 44 -8.61 -10.60 -7.44
N VAL A 45 -9.37 -11.25 -6.55
CA VAL A 45 -10.17 -10.58 -5.51
C VAL A 45 -9.27 -9.91 -4.47
N THR A 46 -8.23 -10.59 -3.96
CA THR A 46 -7.27 -10.02 -3.00
C THR A 46 -6.60 -8.76 -3.56
N LEU A 47 -6.12 -8.78 -4.80
CA LEU A 47 -5.54 -7.61 -5.46
C LEU A 47 -6.54 -6.45 -5.58
N ARG A 48 -7.80 -6.74 -5.93
CA ARG A 48 -8.85 -5.71 -5.99
C ARG A 48 -9.17 -5.10 -4.63
N VAL A 49 -9.23 -5.91 -3.57
CA VAL A 49 -9.46 -5.44 -2.19
C VAL A 49 -8.28 -4.59 -1.71
N LEU A 50 -7.04 -5.01 -1.98
CA LEU A 50 -5.83 -4.24 -1.66
C LEU A 50 -5.77 -2.93 -2.46
N GLY A 51 -6.14 -2.95 -3.75
CA GLY A 51 -6.23 -1.77 -4.60
C GLY A 51 -7.28 -0.77 -4.09
N ALA A 52 -8.48 -1.25 -3.76
CA ALA A 52 -9.53 -0.44 -3.15
C ALA A 52 -9.09 0.16 -1.79
N ARG A 53 -8.39 -0.62 -0.95
CA ARG A 53 -7.81 -0.14 0.31
C ARG A 53 -6.82 1.01 0.06
N HIS A 54 -5.90 0.85 -0.89
CA HIS A 54 -4.92 1.90 -1.22
C HIS A 54 -5.59 3.16 -1.77
N VAL A 55 -6.59 3.05 -2.65
CA VAL A 55 -7.36 4.19 -3.17
C VAL A 55 -8.13 4.90 -2.05
N ALA A 56 -8.82 4.15 -1.16
CA ALA A 56 -9.54 4.72 -0.02
C ALA A 56 -8.59 5.43 0.96
N GLN A 57 -7.43 4.84 1.26
CA GLN A 57 -6.39 5.44 2.10
C GLN A 57 -5.86 6.74 1.47
N THR A 58 -5.65 6.77 0.14
CA THR A 58 -5.32 8.00 -0.59
C THR A 58 -6.42 9.07 -0.49
N VAL A 59 -7.71 8.71 -0.66
CA VAL A 59 -8.82 9.67 -0.56
C VAL A 59 -8.90 10.28 0.84
N VAL A 60 -8.76 9.48 1.90
CA VAL A 60 -8.71 9.97 3.29
C VAL A 60 -7.51 10.90 3.51
N THR A 61 -6.33 10.54 3.00
CA THR A 61 -5.13 11.38 3.11
C THR A 61 -5.25 12.69 2.33
N LEU A 62 -5.87 12.70 1.15
CA LEU A 62 -6.13 13.91 0.37
C LEU A 62 -7.14 14.84 1.07
N TRP A 63 -8.12 14.28 1.78
CA TRP A 63 -9.10 15.06 2.54
C TRP A 63 -8.55 15.57 3.88
N ARG A 64 -7.64 14.81 4.53
CA ARG A 64 -7.03 15.15 5.82
C ARG A 64 -5.53 14.80 5.85
N PRO A 65 -4.65 15.60 5.24
CA PRO A 65 -3.20 15.31 5.09
C PRO A 65 -2.37 15.52 6.37
N THR A 66 -2.87 15.03 7.51
CA THR A 66 -2.28 15.23 8.85
C THR A 66 -1.31 14.11 9.23
N ARG A 67 -0.34 14.40 10.12
CA ARG A 67 0.61 13.41 10.68
C ARG A 67 -0.10 12.14 11.20
N GLY A 68 -1.24 12.29 11.88
CA GLY A 68 -2.00 11.16 12.41
C GLY A 68 -2.56 10.22 11.35
N VAL A 69 -2.97 10.74 10.19
CA VAL A 69 -3.48 9.93 9.07
C VAL A 69 -2.37 9.13 8.39
N PHE A 70 -1.21 9.74 8.15
CA PHE A 70 -0.03 9.02 7.63
C PHE A 70 0.48 7.96 8.62
N ALA A 71 0.53 8.27 9.92
CA ALA A 71 0.95 7.32 10.96
C ALA A 71 -0.04 6.15 11.10
N GLY A 72 -1.35 6.41 11.07
CA GLY A 72 -2.38 5.38 11.09
C GLY A 72 -2.33 4.47 9.86
N GLY A 73 -2.16 5.05 8.66
CA GLY A 73 -1.96 4.29 7.43
C GLY A 73 -0.73 3.37 7.49
N ALA A 74 0.40 3.92 7.98
CA ALA A 74 1.63 3.15 8.18
C ALA A 74 1.48 2.00 9.19
N ALA A 75 0.70 2.19 10.26
CA ALA A 75 0.43 1.14 11.24
C ALA A 75 -0.40 -0.01 10.64
N VAL A 76 -1.41 0.29 9.81
CA VAL A 76 -2.19 -0.75 9.11
C VAL A 76 -1.34 -1.47 8.06
N ASP A 77 -0.48 -0.75 7.32
CA ASP A 77 0.49 -1.36 6.40
C ASP A 77 1.50 -2.27 7.13
N ALA A 78 1.95 -1.90 8.34
CA ALA A 78 2.82 -2.73 9.18
C ALA A 78 2.12 -4.00 9.71
N ILE A 79 0.88 -3.89 10.19
CA ILE A 79 0.07 -5.04 10.65
C ILE A 79 -0.18 -6.01 9.48
N HIS A 80 -0.45 -5.49 8.28
CA HIS A 80 -0.63 -6.29 7.08
C HIS A 80 0.64 -7.04 6.68
N CYS A 81 1.81 -6.39 6.76
CA CYS A 81 3.12 -7.04 6.58
C CYS A 81 3.30 -8.23 7.55
N VAL A 82 3.03 -8.04 8.85
CA VAL A 82 3.13 -9.12 9.85
C VAL A 82 2.18 -10.28 9.53
N ALA A 83 0.95 -10.00 9.09
CA ALA A 83 0.00 -11.03 8.67
C ALA A 83 0.47 -11.81 7.41
N ALA A 84 1.06 -11.11 6.43
CA ALA A 84 1.61 -11.72 5.23
C ALA A 84 2.87 -12.57 5.54
N LEU A 85 3.73 -12.13 6.47
CA LEU A 85 4.85 -12.93 6.98
C LEU A 85 4.37 -14.18 7.74
N ALA A 86 3.29 -14.08 8.52
CA ALA A 86 2.70 -15.24 9.20
C ALA A 86 2.14 -16.25 8.18
N LEU A 87 1.43 -15.79 7.14
CA LEU A 87 0.98 -16.63 6.04
C LEU A 87 2.16 -17.30 5.32
N ALA A 88 3.24 -16.56 5.05
CA ALA A 88 4.46 -17.07 4.42
C ALA A 88 5.21 -18.11 5.27
N ALA A 89 5.04 -18.09 6.59
CA ALA A 89 5.61 -19.09 7.50
C ALA A 89 4.77 -20.36 7.60
N VAL A 90 3.44 -20.24 7.57
CA VAL A 90 2.50 -21.37 7.73
C VAL A 90 2.22 -22.09 6.41
N ASP A 91 2.03 -21.37 5.31
CA ASP A 91 1.73 -21.95 4.00
C ASP A 91 2.92 -21.85 3.03
N ARG A 92 3.63 -22.97 2.88
CA ARG A 92 4.75 -23.11 1.92
C ARG A 92 4.36 -22.92 0.45
N ARG A 93 3.10 -23.17 0.05
CA ARG A 93 2.60 -23.00 -1.31
C ARG A 93 2.32 -21.52 -1.62
N GLN A 94 1.82 -20.77 -0.65
CA GLN A 94 1.59 -19.32 -0.79
C GLN A 94 2.83 -18.48 -0.50
N ARG A 95 3.85 -19.05 0.17
CA ARG A 95 5.07 -18.35 0.63
C ARG A 95 5.71 -17.36 -0.36
N PRO A 96 5.90 -17.66 -1.67
CA PRO A 96 6.51 -16.69 -2.59
C PRO A 96 5.68 -15.41 -2.71
N ALA A 97 4.38 -15.54 -2.98
CA ALA A 97 3.45 -14.41 -3.11
C ALA A 97 3.29 -13.65 -1.78
N ALA A 98 3.17 -14.38 -0.66
CA ALA A 98 3.03 -13.79 0.67
C ALA A 98 4.30 -13.02 1.11
N LEU A 99 5.50 -13.44 0.68
CA LEU A 99 6.73 -12.66 0.90
C LEU A 99 6.80 -11.40 0.03
N THR A 100 6.33 -11.45 -1.22
CA THR A 100 6.22 -10.26 -2.07
C THR A 100 5.22 -9.26 -1.50
N ASP A 101 4.06 -9.72 -1.06
CA ASP A 101 3.03 -8.90 -0.41
C ASP A 101 3.54 -8.26 0.89
N ALA A 102 4.21 -9.04 1.75
CA ALA A 102 4.87 -8.53 2.95
C ALA A 102 5.92 -7.44 2.64
N ALA A 103 6.75 -7.62 1.60
CA ALA A 103 7.75 -6.64 1.20
C ALA A 103 7.12 -5.33 0.69
N VAL A 104 6.04 -5.41 -0.08
CA VAL A 104 5.28 -4.23 -0.54
C VAL A 104 4.59 -3.53 0.64
N ALA A 105 3.96 -4.27 1.55
CA ALA A 105 3.34 -3.72 2.76
C ALA A 105 4.38 -3.07 3.69
N ALA A 106 5.57 -3.66 3.85
CA ALA A 106 6.68 -3.07 4.58
C ALA A 106 7.16 -1.74 3.96
N ALA A 107 7.26 -1.67 2.64
CA ALA A 107 7.63 -0.43 1.94
C ALA A 107 6.59 0.69 2.17
N TRP A 108 5.28 0.37 2.11
CA TRP A 108 4.22 1.32 2.44
C TRP A 108 4.24 1.79 3.90
N ALA A 109 4.51 0.88 4.84
CA ALA A 109 4.65 1.20 6.25
C ALA A 109 5.83 2.16 6.51
N VAL A 110 6.99 1.89 5.90
CA VAL A 110 8.18 2.75 6.01
C VAL A 110 7.93 4.13 5.39
N LEU A 111 7.36 4.19 4.19
CA LEU A 111 7.02 5.46 3.53
C LEU A 111 6.05 6.30 4.38
N GLY A 112 4.94 5.72 4.84
CA GLY A 112 3.98 6.43 5.68
C GLY A 112 4.58 6.90 7.02
N ALA A 113 5.45 6.09 7.64
CA ALA A 113 6.12 6.46 8.90
C ALA A 113 7.16 7.58 8.71
N VAL A 114 7.92 7.57 7.61
CA VAL A 114 8.84 8.66 7.23
C VAL A 114 8.07 9.95 6.98
N VAL A 115 6.97 9.88 6.23
CA VAL A 115 6.09 11.02 5.93
C VAL A 115 5.37 11.57 7.18
N ALA A 116 5.10 10.72 8.17
CA ALA A 116 4.56 11.13 9.46
C ALA A 116 5.60 11.83 10.37
N ARG A 117 6.90 11.51 10.22
CA ARG A 117 8.01 12.21 10.91
C ARG A 117 8.29 13.58 10.27
N ASP A 118 8.37 13.65 8.95
CA ASP A 118 8.50 14.90 8.16
C ASP A 118 7.40 15.94 8.45
N ARG A 119 6.24 15.52 8.98
CA ARG A 119 5.14 16.39 9.46
C ARG A 119 4.99 16.47 11.00
N GLY A 120 5.96 15.96 11.74
CA GLY A 120 6.15 16.21 13.17
C GLY A 120 7.29 17.21 13.44
N ASP A 121 8.22 17.32 12.49
CA ASP A 121 9.42 18.16 12.58
C ASP A 121 9.23 19.56 11.93
N ARG A 122 7.97 19.99 11.75
CA ARG A 122 7.53 21.25 11.11
C ARG A 122 6.32 21.84 11.83
#